data_AF-A0A6N8UQJ3-F1
#
_entry.id   AF-A0A6N8UQJ3-F1
#
_cell.length_a   1.000
_cell.length_b   1.000
_cell.length_c   1.000
_cell.angle_alpha   90.00
_cell.angle_beta   90.00
_cell.angle_gamma   90.00
#
_symmetry.space_group_name_H-M   'P 1'
#
loop_
_entity.id
_entity.type
_entity.pdbx_description
1 polymer ?
#
loop_
_entity_poly.entity_id
_entity_poly.type
_entity_poly.pdbx_seq_one_letter_code
_entity_poly.pdbx_strand_id
1 'polypeptide(L)'
;MSSWETGLREVLDSLPGVLSYQLSESEPAASSNGDCYLVSVQFAQNSHGTAERMLVIYAAERTKSRVIDELDNLTIPSLSLNSTLRQATGLARALRYASELEMSEPRSVRAKELGDIALPILLSHCLTAFTQEYSSATRVIDLPSLPVWSNMLRILDLNLIPQTEVNKRAIISRRTRTVVLRECESLGWIETLRKTSARTTVFVRLTDIGARVRQTAERRIKAIEHQWRTTNSKLYGQLHSALSQIVSGFELEYPYYITGYGPADDALTGGAFLPAEPGPPRIPARGEEWPVVPRVSPDDSNNIPMSALLSQALTGFAIEYEMENLGRLGHILSLFRYIGDDGVPLETVRSAGGITGNGRSLHERHMNIVLERGKPSDNSRTVYLSPKARRARDSYSSLVYEIESRWRKRYGADVIRDLRDSLESLSKFWPKDCPDYPNSTRWMSPWFSPYRV
;
A
#
# COMPACT_ATOMS: atom_id res chain seq x y z
N MET A 1 30.49 -19.64 16.45
CA MET A 1 29.63 -19.24 15.33
C MET A 1 29.63 -17.73 15.23
N SER A 2 29.90 -17.23 14.04
CA SER A 2 29.86 -15.79 13.76
C SER A 2 28.42 -15.26 13.77
N SER A 3 28.22 -13.96 14.02
CA SER A 3 26.87 -13.36 14.08
C SER A 3 26.06 -13.54 12.78
N TRP A 4 26.72 -13.59 11.62
CA TRP A 4 26.04 -13.79 10.35
C TRP A 4 25.58 -15.24 10.15
N GLU A 5 26.35 -16.24 10.61
CA GLU A 5 25.93 -17.65 10.56
C GLU A 5 24.64 -17.84 11.34
N THR A 6 24.59 -17.36 12.59
CA THR A 6 23.39 -17.46 13.43
C THR A 6 22.20 -16.80 12.74
N GLY A 7 22.39 -15.60 12.18
CA GLY A 7 21.32 -14.87 11.49
C GLY A 7 20.84 -15.56 10.19
N LEU A 8 21.74 -16.22 9.46
CA LEU A 8 21.39 -16.98 8.25
C LEU A 8 20.69 -18.30 8.61
N ARG A 9 21.12 -19.00 9.65
CA ARG A 9 20.48 -20.22 10.14
C ARG A 9 19.05 -19.95 10.58
N GLU A 10 18.87 -18.96 11.45
CA GLU A 10 17.55 -18.55 11.96
C GLU A 10 16.58 -18.23 10.82
N VAL A 11 17.03 -17.55 9.76
CA VAL A 11 16.14 -17.26 8.64
C VAL A 11 15.87 -18.49 7.78
N LEU A 12 16.86 -19.33 7.48
CA LEU A 12 16.64 -20.55 6.70
C LEU A 12 15.72 -21.53 7.45
N ASP A 13 15.83 -21.63 8.77
CA ASP A 13 14.94 -22.41 9.63
C ASP A 13 13.49 -21.87 9.61
N SER A 14 13.30 -20.57 9.34
CA SER A 14 11.97 -19.95 9.24
C SER A 14 11.29 -20.11 7.88
N LEU A 15 12.00 -20.66 6.88
CA LEU A 15 11.48 -20.84 5.51
C LEU A 15 10.83 -22.25 5.39
N PRO A 16 9.50 -22.36 5.29
CA PRO A 16 8.80 -23.65 5.40
C PRO A 16 9.08 -24.67 4.27
N GLY A 17 9.59 -24.22 3.14
CA GLY A 17 10.04 -25.04 2.01
C GLY A 17 11.52 -25.41 2.06
N VAL A 18 12.32 -24.93 3.03
CA VAL A 18 13.70 -25.38 3.25
C VAL A 18 13.71 -26.66 4.08
N LEU A 19 14.32 -27.72 3.53
CA LEU A 19 14.40 -29.03 4.19
C LEU A 19 15.67 -29.17 5.03
N SER A 20 16.79 -28.70 4.51
CA SER A 20 18.09 -28.75 5.18
C SER A 20 19.04 -27.72 4.56
N TYR A 21 20.10 -27.37 5.28
CA TYR A 21 21.18 -26.55 4.73
C TYR A 21 22.52 -26.86 5.41
N GLN A 22 23.60 -26.55 4.72
CA GLN A 22 24.96 -26.66 5.19
C GLN A 22 25.72 -25.36 4.94
N LEU A 23 26.46 -24.91 5.96
CA LEU A 23 27.39 -23.79 5.89
C LEU A 23 28.79 -24.33 6.12
N SER A 24 29.69 -24.12 5.17
CA SER A 24 31.10 -24.50 5.31
C SER A 24 32.02 -23.42 4.77
N GLU A 25 33.24 -23.34 5.28
CA GLU A 25 34.29 -22.58 4.62
C GLU A 25 34.59 -23.22 3.26
N SER A 26 34.84 -22.39 2.26
CA SER A 26 35.23 -22.78 0.91
C SER A 26 36.64 -22.27 0.67
N GLU A 27 37.43 -23.01 -0.10
CA GLU A 27 38.69 -22.47 -0.61
C GLU A 27 38.40 -21.15 -1.36
N PRO A 28 39.18 -20.09 -1.10
CA PRO A 28 39.02 -18.84 -1.81
C PRO A 28 39.24 -19.09 -3.30
N ALA A 29 38.40 -18.50 -4.14
CA ALA A 29 38.68 -18.49 -5.56
C ALA A 29 40.04 -17.81 -5.77
N ALA A 30 40.82 -18.28 -6.74
CA ALA A 30 42.19 -17.78 -7.01
C ALA A 30 42.28 -16.24 -7.21
N SER A 31 41.14 -15.55 -7.37
CA SER A 31 41.02 -14.09 -7.54
C SER A 31 40.40 -13.34 -6.35
N SER A 32 40.06 -13.98 -5.22
CA SER A 32 39.41 -13.31 -4.08
C SER A 32 40.30 -13.30 -2.83
N ASN A 33 40.73 -12.10 -2.41
CA ASN A 33 41.32 -11.90 -1.09
C ASN A 33 40.21 -11.90 -0.03
N GLY A 34 40.01 -13.03 0.65
CA GLY A 34 39.14 -13.14 1.83
C GLY A 34 38.45 -14.49 1.97
N ASP A 35 37.96 -14.77 3.17
CA ASP A 35 37.23 -15.99 3.50
C ASP A 35 35.99 -16.13 2.62
N CYS A 36 35.87 -17.29 1.97
CA CYS A 36 34.74 -17.68 1.15
C CYS A 36 33.93 -18.74 1.89
N TYR A 37 32.62 -18.68 1.77
CA TYR A 37 31.69 -19.57 2.44
C TYR A 37 30.78 -20.22 1.40
N LEU A 38 30.65 -21.54 1.50
CA LEU A 38 29.70 -22.34 0.75
C LEU A 38 28.41 -22.46 1.56
N VAL A 39 27.30 -22.01 0.96
CA VAL A 39 25.95 -22.16 1.50
C VAL A 39 25.20 -23.12 0.59
N SER A 40 24.91 -24.32 1.07
CA SER A 40 24.11 -25.31 0.34
C SER A 40 22.75 -25.47 1.00
N VAL A 41 21.67 -25.37 0.22
CA VAL A 41 20.29 -25.42 0.71
C VAL A 41 19.51 -26.44 -0.10
N GLN A 42 18.72 -27.27 0.58
CA GLN A 42 17.79 -28.22 -0.04
C GLN A 42 16.35 -27.75 0.18
N PHE A 43 15.52 -27.89 -0.85
CA PHE A 43 14.14 -27.41 -0.86
C PHE A 43 13.14 -28.54 -1.08
N ALA A 44 11.92 -28.36 -0.60
CA ALA A 44 10.80 -29.25 -0.87
C ALA A 44 10.38 -29.21 -2.35
N GLN A 45 9.83 -30.31 -2.86
CA GLN A 45 9.33 -30.41 -4.24
C GLN A 45 7.91 -29.82 -4.43
N ASN A 46 7.46 -28.96 -3.51
CA ASN A 46 6.15 -28.31 -3.59
C ASN A 46 6.31 -26.83 -3.96
N SER A 47 5.18 -26.14 -4.12
CA SER A 47 5.16 -24.72 -4.50
C SER A 47 5.87 -23.80 -3.48
N HIS A 48 5.86 -24.14 -2.18
CA HIS A 48 6.63 -23.42 -1.17
C HIS A 48 8.14 -23.54 -1.40
N GLY A 49 8.65 -24.75 -1.61
CA GLY A 49 10.07 -24.97 -1.89
C GLY A 49 10.53 -24.30 -3.19
N THR A 50 9.69 -24.32 -4.24
CA THR A 50 9.93 -23.58 -5.49
C THR A 50 10.04 -22.07 -5.25
N ALA A 51 9.08 -21.47 -4.55
CA ALA A 51 9.08 -20.04 -4.25
C ALA A 51 10.29 -19.63 -3.41
N GLU A 52 10.65 -20.42 -2.40
CA GLU A 52 11.77 -20.10 -1.51
C GLU A 52 13.11 -20.29 -2.16
N ARG A 53 13.27 -21.28 -3.04
CA ARG A 53 14.46 -21.39 -3.88
C ARG A 53 14.62 -20.15 -4.76
N MET A 54 13.55 -19.71 -5.44
CA MET A 54 13.59 -18.48 -6.24
C MET A 54 13.92 -17.25 -5.40
N LEU A 55 13.41 -17.19 -4.17
CA LEU A 55 13.72 -16.12 -3.22
C LEU A 55 15.21 -16.11 -2.85
N VAL A 56 15.80 -17.27 -2.54
CA VAL A 56 17.23 -17.39 -2.21
C VAL A 56 18.10 -16.99 -3.41
N ILE A 57 17.73 -17.40 -4.62
CA ILE A 57 18.40 -16.98 -5.86
C ILE A 57 18.33 -15.47 -6.03
N TYR A 58 17.15 -14.87 -5.91
CA TYR A 58 16.98 -13.42 -6.07
C TYR A 58 17.79 -12.63 -5.02
N ALA A 59 17.80 -13.09 -3.77
CA ALA A 59 18.59 -12.49 -2.71
C ALA A 59 20.11 -12.65 -2.94
N ALA A 60 20.54 -13.80 -3.47
CA ALA A 60 21.92 -14.04 -3.87
C ALA A 60 22.37 -13.09 -4.99
N GLU A 61 21.56 -12.93 -6.04
CA GLU A 61 21.85 -12.00 -7.15
C GLU A 61 21.97 -10.54 -6.66
N ARG A 62 21.04 -10.10 -5.81
CA ARG A 62 21.06 -8.75 -5.21
C ARG A 62 22.29 -8.50 -4.34
N THR A 63 22.80 -9.53 -3.70
CA THR A 63 23.98 -9.46 -2.83
C THR A 63 25.27 -9.80 -3.56
N LYS A 64 25.20 -10.17 -4.84
CA LYS A 64 26.31 -10.64 -5.68
C LYS A 64 26.94 -11.95 -5.21
N SER A 65 26.20 -12.75 -4.45
CA SER A 65 26.59 -14.12 -4.10
C SER A 65 26.55 -14.99 -5.35
N ARG A 66 27.58 -15.81 -5.60
CA ARG A 66 27.69 -16.60 -6.82
C ARG A 66 26.94 -17.91 -6.67
N VAL A 67 25.96 -18.18 -7.52
CA VAL A 67 25.37 -19.52 -7.65
C VAL A 67 26.39 -20.45 -8.30
N ILE A 68 26.77 -21.52 -7.60
CA ILE A 68 27.74 -22.52 -8.07
C ILE A 68 27.02 -23.63 -8.82
N ASP A 69 25.94 -24.12 -8.22
CA ASP A 69 25.21 -25.27 -8.72
C ASP A 69 23.71 -25.11 -8.44
N GLU A 70 22.93 -25.57 -9.40
CA GLU A 70 21.48 -25.50 -9.43
C GLU A 70 21.00 -26.81 -10.06
N LEU A 71 20.81 -27.83 -9.23
CA LEU A 71 20.50 -29.18 -9.66
C LEU A 71 18.99 -29.41 -9.65
N ASP A 72 18.35 -29.04 -10.75
CA ASP A 72 16.90 -29.23 -10.95
C ASP A 72 16.48 -30.69 -11.14
N ASN A 73 17.40 -31.54 -11.59
CA ASN A 73 17.09 -32.92 -11.96
C ASN A 73 17.22 -33.92 -10.81
N LEU A 74 17.50 -33.46 -9.59
CA LEU A 74 17.59 -34.31 -8.42
C LEU A 74 16.21 -34.58 -7.81
N THR A 75 16.09 -35.70 -7.10
CA THR A 75 14.93 -36.03 -6.27
C THR A 75 14.68 -34.98 -5.19
N ILE A 76 15.65 -34.11 -4.89
CA ILE A 76 15.51 -32.99 -3.97
C ILE A 76 16.19 -31.78 -4.61
N PRO A 77 15.44 -30.72 -4.96
CA PRO A 77 16.02 -29.49 -5.49
C PRO A 77 17.05 -28.91 -4.51
N SER A 78 18.25 -28.63 -5.00
CA SER A 78 19.33 -28.05 -4.19
C SER A 78 19.96 -26.82 -4.86
N LEU A 79 20.48 -25.92 -4.04
CA LEU A 79 21.16 -24.71 -4.45
C LEU A 79 22.44 -24.53 -3.64
N SER A 80 23.56 -24.34 -4.33
CA SER A 80 24.84 -24.04 -3.69
C SER A 80 25.33 -22.65 -4.09
N LEU A 81 25.68 -21.84 -3.08
CA LEU A 81 26.14 -20.46 -3.24
C LEU A 81 27.56 -20.30 -2.68
N ASN A 82 28.43 -19.62 -3.42
CA ASN A 82 29.71 -19.12 -2.90
C ASN A 82 29.57 -17.64 -2.54
N SER A 83 29.87 -17.30 -1.29
CA SER A 83 29.73 -15.95 -0.76
C SER A 83 30.94 -15.57 0.09
N THR A 84 31.47 -14.37 -0.09
CA THR A 84 32.31 -13.72 0.92
C THR A 84 31.50 -13.44 2.19
N LEU A 85 32.17 -13.19 3.32
CA LEU A 85 31.54 -12.80 4.58
C LEU A 85 30.50 -11.66 4.42
N ARG A 86 30.85 -10.62 3.66
CA ARG A 86 29.98 -9.46 3.40
C ARG A 86 28.73 -9.85 2.61
N GLN A 87 28.90 -10.72 1.62
CA GLN A 87 27.80 -11.21 0.78
C GLN A 87 26.86 -12.11 1.57
N ALA A 88 27.39 -13.04 2.36
CA ALA A 88 26.61 -13.91 3.24
C ALA A 88 25.80 -13.11 4.28
N THR A 89 26.41 -12.08 4.87
CA THR A 89 25.70 -11.15 5.77
C THR A 89 24.58 -10.40 5.04
N GLY A 90 24.83 -9.95 3.81
CA GLY A 90 23.82 -9.32 2.96
C GLY A 90 22.68 -10.26 2.61
N LEU A 91 23.00 -11.52 2.29
CA LEU A 91 22.05 -12.58 1.97
C LEU A 91 21.13 -12.86 3.17
N ALA A 92 21.70 -13.04 4.37
CA ALA A 92 20.94 -13.24 5.60
C ALA A 92 19.96 -12.09 5.87
N ARG A 93 20.39 -10.83 5.69
CA ARG A 93 19.51 -9.65 5.85
C ARG A 93 18.39 -9.60 4.80
N ALA A 94 18.70 -9.91 3.55
CA ALA A 94 17.72 -9.92 2.48
C ALA A 94 16.66 -11.02 2.69
N LEU A 95 17.09 -12.22 3.05
CA LEU A 95 16.18 -13.31 3.39
C LEU A 95 15.35 -12.97 4.62
N ARG A 96 15.95 -12.38 5.68
CA ARG A 96 15.20 -12.00 6.88
C ARG A 96 14.07 -11.05 6.56
N TYR A 97 14.34 -10.05 5.70
CA TYR A 97 13.35 -9.09 5.24
C TYR A 97 12.19 -9.71 4.43
N ALA A 98 12.43 -10.82 3.73
CA ALA A 98 11.43 -11.55 2.95
C ALA A 98 10.78 -12.73 3.71
N SER A 99 11.31 -13.05 4.89
CA SER A 99 10.78 -14.05 5.81
C SER A 99 9.67 -13.49 6.69
N GLU A 100 9.09 -14.36 7.49
CA GLU A 100 8.07 -13.99 8.46
C GLU A 100 8.62 -13.46 9.79
N LEU A 101 9.93 -13.52 10.01
CA LEU A 101 10.56 -13.23 11.32
C LEU A 101 10.31 -11.80 11.82
N GLU A 102 10.12 -10.86 10.91
CA GLU A 102 9.84 -9.46 11.26
C GLU A 102 8.35 -9.19 11.49
N MET A 103 7.48 -10.19 11.32
CA MET A 103 6.02 -10.02 11.39
C MET A 103 5.46 -10.46 12.75
N SER A 104 4.43 -9.77 13.21
CA SER A 104 3.67 -10.17 14.41
C SER A 104 3.04 -11.55 14.23
N GLU A 105 2.89 -12.34 15.29
CA GLU A 105 2.23 -13.65 15.21
C GLU A 105 0.78 -13.52 14.71
N PRO A 106 0.34 -14.36 13.76
CA PRO A 106 -1.05 -14.40 13.35
C PRO A 106 -1.91 -14.79 14.53
N ARG A 107 -2.95 -14.00 14.82
CA ARG A 107 -3.92 -14.37 15.84
C ARG A 107 -4.95 -15.33 15.24
N SER A 108 -5.13 -16.47 15.90
CA SER A 108 -6.14 -17.46 15.50
C SER A 108 -7.52 -16.99 15.93
N VAL A 109 -8.27 -16.36 15.03
CA VAL A 109 -9.67 -16.04 15.27
C VAL A 109 -10.53 -16.80 14.26
N ARG A 110 -11.55 -17.51 14.76
CA ARG A 110 -12.55 -18.16 13.90
C ARG A 110 -13.34 -17.08 13.17
N ALA A 111 -13.02 -16.86 11.90
CA ALA A 111 -13.65 -15.85 11.03
C ALA A 111 -15.12 -16.12 10.66
N LYS A 112 -15.85 -16.95 11.43
CA LYS A 112 -17.21 -17.40 11.10
C LYS A 112 -18.29 -16.30 11.17
N GLU A 113 -17.95 -15.10 11.60
CA GLU A 113 -18.91 -14.01 11.86
C GLU A 113 -18.76 -12.80 10.93
N LEU A 114 -17.83 -12.80 9.97
CA LEU A 114 -17.81 -11.76 8.95
C LEU A 114 -18.90 -12.06 7.92
N GLY A 115 -19.69 -11.05 7.56
CA GLY A 115 -20.52 -11.12 6.36
C GLY A 115 -19.67 -11.41 5.12
N ASP A 116 -20.31 -11.75 4.00
CA ASP A 116 -19.64 -12.28 2.80
C ASP A 116 -18.53 -11.36 2.24
N ILE A 117 -18.62 -10.04 2.50
CA ILE A 117 -17.65 -9.05 2.03
C ILE A 117 -17.05 -8.29 3.23
N ALA A 118 -15.72 -8.21 3.31
CA ALA A 118 -15.03 -7.47 4.37
C ALA A 118 -15.34 -5.96 4.33
N LEU A 119 -15.45 -5.32 5.51
CA LEU A 119 -15.72 -3.87 5.63
C LEU A 119 -14.76 -2.98 4.80
N PRO A 120 -13.42 -3.16 4.80
CA PRO A 120 -12.54 -2.35 3.97
C PRO A 120 -12.80 -2.50 2.45
N ILE A 121 -13.28 -3.66 1.99
CA ILE A 121 -13.66 -3.87 0.58
C ILE A 121 -14.92 -3.06 0.28
N LEU A 122 -15.93 -3.14 1.14
CA LEU A 122 -17.17 -2.37 0.99
C LEU A 122 -16.91 -0.85 0.95
N LEU A 123 -16.04 -0.35 1.84
CA LEU A 123 -15.59 1.05 1.83
C LEU A 123 -14.86 1.41 0.53
N SER A 124 -13.94 0.54 0.07
CA SER A 124 -13.21 0.73 -1.19
C SER A 124 -14.13 0.76 -2.40
N HIS A 125 -15.06 -0.18 -2.50
CA HIS A 125 -16.01 -0.26 -3.62
C HIS A 125 -16.88 0.99 -3.67
N CYS A 126 -17.39 1.46 -2.53
CA CYS A 126 -18.17 2.70 -2.45
C CYS A 126 -17.35 3.92 -2.90
N LEU A 127 -16.12 4.06 -2.40
CA LEU A 127 -15.22 5.16 -2.79
C LEU A 127 -14.86 5.09 -4.28
N THR A 128 -14.66 3.88 -4.81
CA THR A 128 -14.33 3.68 -6.22
C THR A 128 -15.52 3.96 -7.12
N ALA A 129 -16.73 3.54 -6.75
CA ALA A 129 -17.96 3.88 -7.47
C ALA A 129 -18.17 5.39 -7.52
N PHE A 130 -18.00 6.09 -6.39
CA PHE A 130 -18.04 7.56 -6.35
C PHE A 130 -16.97 8.18 -7.28
N THR A 131 -15.76 7.63 -7.27
CA THR A 131 -14.65 8.09 -8.12
C THR A 131 -14.95 7.88 -9.61
N GLN A 132 -15.52 6.73 -9.98
CA GLN A 132 -15.93 6.43 -11.35
C GLN A 132 -17.06 7.35 -11.80
N GLU A 133 -18.06 7.61 -10.96
CA GLU A 133 -19.12 8.58 -11.27
C GLU A 133 -18.55 9.99 -11.45
N TYR A 134 -17.62 10.39 -10.59
CA TYR A 134 -16.88 11.64 -10.74
C TYR A 134 -16.16 11.73 -12.10
N SER A 135 -15.45 10.67 -12.50
CA SER A 135 -14.74 10.60 -13.77
C SER A 135 -15.66 10.40 -14.98
N SER A 136 -16.83 9.77 -14.87
CA SER A 136 -17.69 9.45 -16.02
C SER A 136 -18.25 10.69 -16.73
N ALA A 137 -18.31 11.84 -16.04
CA ALA A 137 -18.73 13.10 -16.62
C ALA A 137 -17.61 13.83 -17.39
N THR A 138 -16.40 13.27 -17.48
CA THR A 138 -15.28 13.91 -18.18
C THR A 138 -15.37 13.74 -19.69
N ARG A 139 -16.33 14.44 -20.30
CA ARG A 139 -16.09 15.07 -21.62
C ARG A 139 -15.51 16.47 -21.50
N VAL A 140 -15.36 16.96 -20.27
CA VAL A 140 -14.79 18.27 -19.93
C VAL A 140 -13.27 18.10 -19.77
N ILE A 141 -12.51 18.71 -20.68
CA ILE A 141 -11.03 18.70 -20.71
C ILE A 141 -10.40 19.26 -19.41
N ASP A 142 -11.19 19.96 -18.58
CA ASP A 142 -10.73 20.72 -17.42
C ASP A 142 -11.09 20.11 -16.05
N LEU A 143 -11.55 18.85 -15.97
CA LEU A 143 -11.84 18.23 -14.67
C LEU A 143 -10.59 17.53 -14.09
N PRO A 144 -10.09 17.92 -12.90
CA PRO A 144 -8.99 17.23 -12.26
C PRO A 144 -9.47 15.86 -11.78
N SER A 145 -8.58 14.88 -11.62
CA SER A 145 -8.96 13.62 -10.95
C SER A 145 -9.42 13.89 -9.51
N LEU A 146 -10.33 13.06 -8.98
CA LEU A 146 -10.83 13.22 -7.61
C LEU A 146 -9.71 13.26 -6.54
N PRO A 147 -8.64 12.44 -6.64
CA PRO A 147 -7.51 12.54 -5.72
C PRO A 147 -6.80 13.91 -5.77
N VAL A 148 -6.57 14.44 -6.97
CA VAL A 148 -5.90 15.75 -7.15
C VAL A 148 -6.77 16.88 -6.61
N TRP A 149 -8.08 16.84 -6.85
CA TRP A 149 -8.98 17.82 -6.23
C TRP A 149 -8.95 17.71 -4.71
N SER A 150 -9.17 16.51 -4.17
CA SER A 150 -9.36 16.28 -2.72
C SER A 150 -8.14 16.65 -1.88
N ASN A 151 -6.96 16.27 -2.38
CA ASN A 151 -5.69 16.39 -1.66
C ASN A 151 -4.86 17.59 -2.10
N MET A 152 -5.25 18.35 -3.13
CA MET A 152 -4.47 19.52 -3.57
C MET A 152 -5.35 20.74 -3.82
N LEU A 153 -6.20 20.70 -4.84
CA LEU A 153 -6.90 21.92 -5.26
C LEU A 153 -7.90 22.44 -4.21
N ARG A 154 -8.51 21.56 -3.42
CA ARG A 154 -9.46 21.91 -2.36
C ARG A 154 -8.86 22.84 -1.30
N ILE A 155 -7.58 22.67 -0.96
CA ILE A 155 -6.92 23.35 0.18
C ILE A 155 -6.20 24.65 -0.20
N LEU A 156 -6.12 24.93 -1.50
CA LEU A 156 -5.48 26.12 -2.06
C LEU A 156 -6.56 27.13 -2.42
N ASP A 157 -6.24 28.42 -2.33
CA ASP A 157 -7.05 29.54 -2.81
C ASP A 157 -6.16 30.52 -3.62
N LEU A 158 -6.65 31.73 -3.89
CA LEU A 158 -5.87 32.77 -4.58
C LEU A 158 -4.82 33.43 -3.66
N ASN A 159 -4.86 33.14 -2.35
CA ASN A 159 -3.90 33.65 -1.39
C ASN A 159 -2.66 32.76 -1.37
N LEU A 160 -1.52 33.38 -1.07
CA LEU A 160 -0.26 32.64 -0.95
C LEU A 160 -0.24 31.85 0.36
N ILE A 161 -0.04 30.53 0.26
CA ILE A 161 0.25 29.69 1.41
C ILE A 161 1.68 29.13 1.32
N PRO A 162 2.41 29.00 2.44
CA PRO A 162 3.71 28.35 2.42
C PRO A 162 3.59 26.90 1.93
N GLN A 163 4.50 26.46 1.06
CA GLN A 163 4.51 25.10 0.52
C GLN A 163 4.57 24.03 1.63
N THR A 164 5.16 24.35 2.79
CA THR A 164 5.20 23.49 3.98
C THR A 164 3.83 23.25 4.60
N GLU A 165 2.92 24.22 4.50
CA GLU A 165 1.55 24.11 5.03
C GLU A 165 0.64 23.26 4.13
N VAL A 166 0.99 23.12 2.84
CA VAL A 166 0.28 22.22 1.91
C VAL A 166 0.25 20.78 2.45
N ASN A 167 1.37 20.27 2.96
CA ASN A 167 1.45 18.91 3.53
C ASN A 167 0.43 18.71 4.66
N LYS A 168 0.35 19.67 5.59
CA LYS A 168 -0.52 19.58 6.76
C LYS A 168 -1.99 19.68 6.34
N ARG A 169 -2.33 20.62 5.46
CA ARG A 169 -3.71 20.80 5.00
C ARG A 169 -4.22 19.64 4.13
N ALA A 170 -3.34 19.04 3.33
CA ALA A 170 -3.66 17.90 2.47
C ALA A 170 -3.49 16.54 3.17
N ILE A 171 -2.76 16.53 4.28
CA ILE A 171 -2.38 15.33 5.05
C ILE A 171 -1.58 14.35 4.18
N ILE A 172 -0.66 14.89 3.37
CA ILE A 172 0.21 14.11 2.47
C ILE A 172 1.67 14.28 2.83
N SER A 173 2.48 13.27 2.48
CA SER A 173 3.92 13.32 2.67
C SER A 173 4.57 14.44 1.84
N ARG A 174 5.79 14.83 2.24
CA ARG A 174 6.62 15.77 1.46
C ARG A 174 6.91 15.26 0.04
N ARG A 175 7.09 13.95 -0.14
CA ARG A 175 7.34 13.32 -1.46
C ARG A 175 6.13 13.47 -2.37
N THR A 176 4.95 13.06 -1.88
CA THR A 176 3.69 13.18 -2.61
C THR A 176 3.42 14.62 -2.98
N ARG A 177 3.53 15.56 -2.03
CA ARG A 177 3.36 16.99 -2.28
C ARG A 177 4.25 17.49 -3.42
N THR A 178 5.54 17.16 -3.37
CA THR A 178 6.51 17.65 -4.37
C THR A 178 6.13 17.23 -5.79
N VAL A 179 5.73 15.96 -5.95
CA VAL A 179 5.32 15.45 -7.26
C VAL A 179 4.02 16.12 -7.72
N VAL A 180 3.01 16.18 -6.86
CA VAL A 180 1.69 16.71 -7.24
C VAL A 180 1.73 18.20 -7.54
N LEU A 181 2.48 18.99 -6.77
CA LEU A 181 2.65 20.42 -7.04
C LEU A 181 3.29 20.66 -8.40
N ARG A 182 4.35 19.91 -8.73
CA ARG A 182 5.00 20.03 -10.05
C ARG A 182 4.02 19.75 -11.18
N GLU A 183 3.20 18.71 -11.06
CA GLU A 183 2.21 18.38 -12.09
C GLU A 183 1.11 19.46 -12.18
N CYS A 184 0.57 19.93 -11.05
CA CYS A 184 -0.44 21.00 -11.03
C CYS A 184 0.10 22.33 -11.61
N GLU A 185 1.37 22.64 -11.36
CA GLU A 185 2.05 23.81 -11.93
C GLU A 185 2.24 23.65 -13.44
N SER A 186 2.63 22.46 -13.91
CA SER A 186 2.77 22.19 -15.34
C SER A 186 1.45 22.28 -16.11
N LEU A 187 0.32 22.05 -15.43
CA LEU A 187 -1.04 22.22 -15.96
C LEU A 187 -1.55 23.67 -15.84
N GLY A 188 -0.75 24.58 -15.27
CA GLY A 188 -1.12 25.97 -15.07
C GLY A 188 -2.23 26.18 -14.03
N TRP A 189 -2.53 25.18 -13.19
CA TRP A 189 -3.56 25.28 -12.14
C TRP A 189 -3.04 26.02 -10.90
N ILE A 190 -1.75 25.93 -10.64
CA ILE A 190 -1.11 26.62 -9.53
C ILE A 190 0.12 27.38 -10.04
N GLU A 191 0.57 28.34 -9.26
CA GLU A 191 1.88 28.96 -9.44
C GLU A 191 2.69 28.91 -8.15
N THR A 192 4.00 28.76 -8.31
CA THR A 192 4.96 28.73 -7.22
C THR A 192 5.78 30.01 -7.18
N LEU A 193 5.68 30.76 -6.08
CA LEU A 193 6.44 32.00 -5.88
C LEU A 193 7.57 31.79 -4.87
N ARG A 194 8.80 32.17 -5.24
CA ARG A 194 9.95 32.14 -4.32
C ARG A 194 10.18 33.52 -3.74
N LYS A 195 10.14 33.63 -2.41
CA LYS A 195 10.54 34.86 -1.71
C LYS A 195 11.94 34.68 -1.14
N THR A 196 12.89 35.42 -1.69
CA THR A 196 14.27 35.46 -1.18
C THR A 196 14.32 36.35 0.05
N SER A 197 14.26 35.74 1.24
CA SER A 197 14.65 36.34 2.51
C SER A 197 15.89 35.59 3.04
N ALA A 198 16.26 35.79 4.31
CA ALA A 198 17.32 35.00 4.96
C ALA A 198 17.09 33.47 4.88
N ARG A 199 15.84 33.02 4.67
CA ARG A 199 15.50 31.63 4.31
C ARG A 199 14.57 31.62 3.10
N THR A 200 14.96 30.95 2.03
CA THR A 200 14.10 30.78 0.84
C THR A 200 12.81 30.08 1.22
N THR A 201 11.70 30.82 1.20
CA THR A 201 10.36 30.26 1.42
C THR A 201 9.65 30.19 0.08
N VAL A 202 9.09 29.02 -0.20
CA VAL A 202 8.31 28.76 -1.40
C VAL A 202 6.84 28.87 -1.04
N PHE A 203 6.11 29.71 -1.76
CA PHE A 203 4.67 29.90 -1.63
C PHE A 203 3.95 29.30 -2.83
N VAL A 204 2.73 28.83 -2.60
CA VAL A 204 1.85 28.27 -3.64
C VAL A 204 0.49 28.96 -3.54
N ARG A 205 -0.13 29.21 -4.68
CA ARG A 205 -1.54 29.62 -4.79
C ARG A 205 -2.16 29.06 -6.06
N LEU A 206 -3.49 29.09 -6.15
CA LEU A 206 -4.21 28.84 -7.41
C LEU A 206 -3.96 29.98 -8.39
N THR A 207 -3.87 29.63 -9.67
CA THR A 207 -4.10 30.59 -10.77
C THR A 207 -5.61 30.78 -11.00
N ASP A 208 -6.01 31.71 -11.87
CA ASP A 208 -7.40 31.84 -12.29
C ASP A 208 -7.93 30.55 -12.95
N ILE A 209 -7.07 29.84 -13.67
CA ILE A 209 -7.40 28.54 -14.28
C ILE A 209 -7.66 27.52 -13.17
N GLY A 210 -6.74 27.39 -12.21
CA GLY A 210 -6.90 26.46 -11.10
C GLY A 210 -8.12 26.75 -10.23
N ALA A 211 -8.47 28.02 -10.02
CA ALA A 211 -9.68 28.41 -9.30
C ALA A 211 -10.95 27.93 -10.02
N ARG A 212 -11.04 28.08 -11.35
CA ARG A 212 -12.17 27.57 -12.15
C ARG A 212 -12.24 26.04 -12.15
N VAL A 213 -11.10 25.38 -12.27
CA VAL A 213 -10.96 23.90 -12.21
C VAL A 213 -11.45 23.39 -10.84
N ARG A 214 -10.99 24.00 -9.74
CA ARG A 214 -11.43 23.68 -8.37
C ARG A 214 -12.94 23.84 -8.21
N GLN A 215 -13.51 24.96 -8.67
CA GLN A 215 -14.95 25.24 -8.54
C GLN A 215 -15.79 24.27 -9.38
N THR A 216 -15.30 23.89 -10.56
CA THR A 216 -15.98 22.91 -11.43
C THR A 216 -16.02 21.53 -10.78
N ALA A 217 -14.90 21.09 -10.21
CA ALA A 217 -14.84 19.85 -9.44
C ALA A 217 -15.72 19.88 -8.19
N GLU A 218 -15.74 21.00 -7.45
CA GLU A 218 -16.61 21.15 -6.27
C GLU A 218 -18.10 21.05 -6.64
N ARG A 219 -18.52 21.73 -7.72
CA ARG A 219 -19.90 21.61 -8.25
C ARG A 219 -20.22 20.17 -8.66
N ARG A 220 -19.26 19.46 -9.27
CA ARG A 220 -19.46 18.06 -9.67
C ARG A 220 -19.69 17.15 -8.46
N ILE A 221 -18.90 17.29 -7.41
CA ILE A 221 -19.05 16.52 -6.17
C ILE A 221 -20.42 16.76 -5.54
N LYS A 222 -20.83 18.04 -5.42
CA LYS A 222 -22.17 18.40 -4.92
C LYS A 222 -23.29 17.79 -5.77
N ALA A 223 -23.12 17.76 -7.09
CA ALA A 223 -24.12 17.17 -8.00
C ALA A 223 -24.24 15.64 -7.82
N ILE A 224 -23.12 14.93 -7.65
CA ILE A 224 -23.10 13.48 -7.39
C ILE A 224 -23.76 13.17 -6.05
N GLU A 225 -23.39 13.88 -4.99
CA GLU A 225 -24.00 13.67 -3.67
C GLU A 225 -25.49 13.99 -3.67
N HIS A 226 -25.90 15.03 -4.38
CA HIS A 226 -27.32 15.33 -4.57
C HIS A 226 -28.03 14.18 -5.27
N GLN A 227 -27.45 13.63 -6.34
CA GLN A 227 -28.00 12.47 -7.05
C GLN A 227 -28.10 11.22 -6.16
N TRP A 228 -27.07 10.92 -5.35
CA TRP A 228 -27.10 9.80 -4.42
C TRP A 228 -28.17 9.99 -3.35
N ARG A 229 -28.30 11.22 -2.82
CA ARG A 229 -29.32 11.58 -1.84
C ARG A 229 -30.74 11.51 -2.40
N THR A 230 -30.95 11.82 -3.67
CA THR A 230 -32.29 11.72 -4.29
C THR A 230 -32.63 10.28 -4.66
N THR A 231 -31.67 9.51 -5.18
CA THR A 231 -31.90 8.13 -5.65
C THR A 231 -32.05 7.15 -4.49
N ASN A 232 -31.28 7.34 -3.41
CA ASN A 232 -31.19 6.42 -2.27
C ASN A 232 -31.22 7.16 -0.93
N SER A 233 -32.16 8.09 -0.74
CA SER A 233 -32.17 9.04 0.40
C SER A 233 -31.95 8.40 1.78
N LYS A 234 -32.65 7.29 2.06
CA LYS A 234 -32.52 6.55 3.32
C LYS A 234 -31.11 5.98 3.49
N LEU A 235 -30.62 5.23 2.50
CA LEU A 235 -29.29 4.59 2.55
C LEU A 235 -28.18 5.65 2.60
N TYR A 236 -28.30 6.74 1.84
CA TYR A 236 -27.36 7.85 1.87
C TYR A 236 -27.31 8.48 3.27
N GLY A 237 -28.47 8.78 3.86
CA GLY A 237 -28.55 9.37 5.20
C GLY A 237 -27.94 8.46 6.27
N GLN A 238 -28.25 7.16 6.23
CA GLN A 238 -27.68 6.16 7.15
C GLN A 238 -26.16 6.04 6.98
N LEU A 239 -25.67 5.88 5.75
CA LEU A 239 -24.24 5.80 5.45
C LEU A 239 -23.50 7.05 5.91
N HIS A 240 -24.01 8.23 5.56
CA HIS A 240 -23.39 9.51 5.93
C HIS A 240 -23.33 9.67 7.45
N SER A 241 -24.43 9.39 8.15
CA SER A 241 -24.49 9.49 9.62
C SER A 241 -23.47 8.55 10.27
N ALA A 242 -23.42 7.28 9.84
CA ALA A 242 -22.49 6.30 10.40
C ALA A 242 -21.03 6.67 10.14
N LEU A 243 -20.70 7.10 8.91
CA LEU A 243 -19.35 7.55 8.57
C LEU A 243 -18.95 8.82 9.33
N SER A 244 -19.83 9.83 9.43
CA SER A 244 -19.56 11.05 10.19
C SER A 244 -19.26 10.73 11.66
N GLN A 245 -20.01 9.80 12.27
CA GLN A 245 -19.78 9.37 13.66
C GLN A 245 -18.44 8.63 13.85
N ILE A 246 -18.03 7.79 12.89
CA ILE A 246 -16.73 7.11 12.95
C ILE A 246 -15.59 8.13 12.78
N VAL A 247 -15.71 9.00 11.77
CA VAL A 247 -14.68 9.99 11.42
C VAL A 247 -14.53 11.05 12.51
N SER A 248 -15.62 11.47 13.16
CA SER A 248 -15.57 12.39 14.31
C SER A 248 -14.86 11.77 15.51
N GLY A 249 -14.91 10.44 15.65
CA GLY A 249 -14.18 9.69 16.68
C GLY A 249 -12.71 9.42 16.35
N PHE A 250 -12.18 9.89 15.21
CA PHE A 250 -10.73 9.82 14.94
C PHE A 250 -9.98 10.97 15.63
N GLU A 251 -8.91 10.62 16.35
CA GLU A 251 -8.04 11.58 17.04
C GLU A 251 -7.17 12.40 16.06
N LEU A 252 -6.93 11.86 14.86
CA LEU A 252 -6.24 12.53 13.77
C LEU A 252 -7.19 12.80 12.61
N GLU A 253 -6.92 13.86 11.87
CA GLU A 253 -7.48 14.07 10.55
C GLU A 253 -6.73 13.21 9.53
N TYR A 254 -7.47 12.61 8.59
CA TYR A 254 -6.92 11.80 7.51
C TYR A 254 -7.20 12.44 6.14
N PRO A 255 -6.45 12.08 5.09
CA PRO A 255 -6.62 12.64 3.75
C PRO A 255 -8.06 12.55 3.23
N TYR A 256 -8.48 13.59 2.50
CA TYR A 256 -9.80 13.63 1.86
C TYR A 256 -9.90 12.67 0.66
N TYR A 257 -8.77 12.14 0.20
CA TYR A 257 -8.71 10.96 -0.65
C TYR A 257 -7.51 10.09 -0.26
N ILE A 258 -7.72 8.78 -0.13
CA ILE A 258 -6.70 7.85 0.36
C ILE A 258 -5.45 7.90 -0.52
N THR A 259 -4.29 8.02 0.12
CA THR A 259 -3.02 8.26 -0.56
C THR A 259 -1.88 7.56 0.15
N GLY A 260 -1.03 6.89 -0.62
CA GLY A 260 0.21 6.33 -0.11
C GLY A 260 1.20 7.43 0.27
N TYR A 261 2.26 7.04 0.98
CA TYR A 261 3.37 7.91 1.38
C TYR A 261 4.15 8.42 0.18
N GLY A 262 4.16 7.73 -0.95
CA GLY A 262 4.67 8.28 -2.20
C GLY A 262 4.68 7.27 -3.35
N PRO A 263 5.19 7.65 -4.52
CA PRO A 263 5.18 6.79 -5.72
C PRO A 263 5.94 5.46 -5.55
N ALA A 264 6.87 5.39 -4.59
CA ALA A 264 7.67 4.22 -4.29
C ALA A 264 7.36 3.60 -2.91
N ASP A 265 6.37 4.12 -2.21
CA ASP A 265 5.98 3.63 -0.89
C ASP A 265 4.47 3.78 -0.70
N ASP A 266 3.75 2.68 -0.87
CA ASP A 266 2.30 2.64 -0.76
C ASP A 266 1.79 2.53 0.68
N ALA A 267 2.68 2.40 1.68
CA ALA A 267 2.29 2.52 3.09
C ALA A 267 1.60 3.86 3.30
N LEU A 268 0.53 3.89 4.08
CA LEU A 268 -0.22 5.14 4.30
C LEU A 268 0.56 6.11 5.17
N THR A 269 1.26 5.60 6.19
CA THR A 269 2.04 6.42 7.13
C THR A 269 3.52 6.53 6.75
N GLY A 270 4.01 5.78 5.75
CA GLY A 270 5.43 5.73 5.37
C GLY A 270 6.27 4.74 6.19
N GLY A 271 5.63 3.75 6.80
CA GLY A 271 6.29 2.69 7.58
C GLY A 271 6.57 3.07 9.03
N ALA A 272 7.49 2.37 9.69
CA ALA A 272 7.75 2.49 11.13
C ALA A 272 9.09 3.18 11.45
N PHE A 273 9.46 4.22 10.70
CA PHE A 273 10.71 4.95 10.94
C PHE A 273 10.69 5.69 12.29
N LEU A 274 9.58 6.38 12.57
CA LEU A 274 9.25 6.91 13.88
C LEU A 274 8.32 5.90 14.59
N PRO A 275 8.57 5.61 15.89
CA PRO A 275 7.71 4.72 16.65
C PRO A 275 6.31 5.32 16.85
N ALA A 276 5.34 4.46 17.17
CA ALA A 276 4.01 4.92 17.55
C ALA A 276 4.07 5.70 18.87
N GLU A 277 3.23 6.73 19.00
CA GLU A 277 3.10 7.54 20.21
C GLU A 277 1.71 7.26 20.83
N PRO A 278 1.64 6.74 22.07
CA PRO A 278 0.39 6.26 22.66
C PRO A 278 -0.51 7.37 23.22
N GLY A 279 -0.12 8.64 23.10
CA GLY A 279 -0.79 9.76 23.77
C GLY A 279 -2.24 9.97 23.31
N PRO A 280 -2.87 11.07 23.77
CA PRO A 280 -3.83 11.80 22.96
C PRO A 280 -3.11 12.96 22.22
N PRO A 281 -3.20 13.04 20.87
CA PRO A 281 -3.76 12.02 20.00
C PRO A 281 -2.83 10.80 19.89
N ARG A 282 -3.40 9.61 19.67
CA ARG A 282 -2.67 8.38 19.35
C ARG A 282 -2.08 8.54 17.96
N ILE A 283 -0.75 8.56 17.88
CA ILE A 283 -0.05 8.70 16.60
C ILE A 283 0.50 7.32 16.20
N PRO A 284 0.13 6.78 15.02
CA PRO A 284 0.68 5.52 14.57
C PRO A 284 2.19 5.64 14.28
N ALA A 285 2.86 4.49 14.20
CA ALA A 285 4.21 4.45 13.64
C ALA A 285 4.18 5.02 12.22
N ARG A 286 5.18 5.84 11.88
CA ARG A 286 5.15 6.65 10.65
C ARG A 286 6.52 6.94 10.08
N GLY A 287 6.57 7.32 8.81
CA GLY A 287 7.71 7.98 8.19
C GLY A 287 7.89 9.40 8.73
N GLU A 288 9.13 9.90 8.66
CA GLU A 288 9.50 11.23 9.15
C GLU A 288 8.68 12.37 8.51
N GLU A 289 8.25 12.19 7.25
CA GLU A 289 7.57 13.23 6.49
C GLU A 289 6.04 13.10 6.51
N TRP A 290 5.49 12.15 7.27
CA TRP A 290 4.04 11.99 7.38
C TRP A 290 3.46 13.03 8.34
N PRO A 291 2.49 13.86 7.89
CA PRO A 291 1.96 14.93 8.72
C PRO A 291 1.03 14.38 9.81
N VAL A 292 1.29 14.78 11.05
CA VAL A 292 0.38 14.56 12.17
C VAL A 292 -0.54 15.76 12.29
N VAL A 293 -1.83 15.57 12.07
CA VAL A 293 -2.84 16.64 12.15
C VAL A 293 -3.89 16.21 13.16
N PRO A 294 -3.81 16.70 14.41
CA PRO A 294 -4.85 16.47 15.40
C PRO A 294 -6.19 17.00 14.89
N ARG A 295 -7.27 16.24 15.10
CA ARG A 295 -8.61 16.72 14.76
C ARG A 295 -9.04 17.81 15.75
N VAL A 296 -9.42 18.98 15.25
CA VAL A 296 -9.72 20.17 16.07
C VAL A 296 -11.17 20.16 16.59
N SER A 297 -12.13 19.67 15.79
CA SER A 297 -13.55 19.63 16.15
C SER A 297 -14.23 18.34 15.65
N PRO A 298 -14.90 17.56 16.51
CA PRO A 298 -15.70 16.41 16.10
C PRO A 298 -16.89 16.80 15.20
N ASP A 299 -17.48 17.97 15.43
CA ASP A 299 -18.71 18.43 14.78
C ASP A 299 -18.53 18.79 13.31
N ASP A 300 -17.29 19.06 12.87
CA ASP A 300 -16.98 19.42 11.49
C ASP A 300 -17.22 18.27 10.51
N SER A 301 -17.27 17.03 11.01
CA SER A 301 -17.48 15.82 10.21
C SER A 301 -18.80 15.78 9.45
N ASN A 302 -19.82 16.51 9.91
CA ASN A 302 -21.13 16.60 9.23
C ASN A 302 -21.08 17.43 7.93
N ASN A 303 -20.04 18.23 7.75
CA ASN A 303 -19.86 19.11 6.58
C ASN A 303 -18.84 18.58 5.57
N ILE A 304 -18.26 17.40 5.83
CA ILE A 304 -17.27 16.78 4.96
C ILE A 304 -17.99 16.01 3.84
N PRO A 305 -17.55 16.11 2.56
CA PRO A 305 -18.13 15.33 1.47
C PRO A 305 -18.08 13.81 1.72
N MET A 306 -19.06 13.07 1.21
CA MET A 306 -19.17 11.61 1.27
C MET A 306 -17.87 10.91 0.83
N SER A 307 -17.24 11.39 -0.25
CA SER A 307 -15.97 10.82 -0.73
C SER A 307 -14.84 10.95 0.31
N ALA A 308 -14.80 12.07 1.03
CA ALA A 308 -13.82 12.31 2.06
C ALA A 308 -14.13 11.53 3.34
N LEU A 309 -15.40 11.36 3.71
CA LEU A 309 -15.81 10.48 4.80
C LEU A 309 -15.41 9.01 4.54
N LEU A 310 -15.71 8.49 3.35
CA LEU A 310 -15.30 7.15 2.91
C LEU A 310 -13.77 6.99 2.91
N SER A 311 -13.05 7.99 2.38
CA SER A 311 -11.59 8.02 2.35
C SER A 311 -10.98 7.98 3.74
N GLN A 312 -11.47 8.82 4.66
CA GLN A 312 -10.95 8.88 6.02
C GLN A 312 -11.24 7.59 6.79
N ALA A 313 -12.44 7.02 6.64
CA ALA A 313 -12.77 5.72 7.24
C ALA A 313 -11.85 4.61 6.70
N LEU A 314 -11.68 4.51 5.38
CA LEU A 314 -10.77 3.52 4.78
C LEU A 314 -9.31 3.73 5.22
N THR A 315 -8.86 4.98 5.29
CA THR A 315 -7.51 5.33 5.77
C THR A 315 -7.31 4.93 7.22
N GLY A 316 -8.26 5.24 8.10
CA GLY A 316 -8.21 4.84 9.50
C GLY A 316 -8.15 3.32 9.68
N PHE A 317 -8.96 2.58 8.91
CA PHE A 317 -8.95 1.11 8.94
C PHE A 317 -7.60 0.55 8.47
N ALA A 318 -7.08 1.08 7.36
CA ALA A 318 -5.82 0.66 6.78
C ALA A 318 -4.61 0.99 7.68
N ILE A 319 -4.62 2.11 8.40
CA ILE A 319 -3.59 2.44 9.41
C ILE A 319 -3.62 1.41 10.54
N GLU A 320 -4.80 1.07 11.08
CA GLU A 320 -4.89 0.05 12.13
C GLU A 320 -4.45 -1.33 11.64
N TYR A 321 -4.67 -1.65 10.36
CA TYR A 321 -4.14 -2.86 9.73
C TYR A 321 -2.60 -2.84 9.65
N GLU A 322 -2.02 -1.76 9.14
CA GLU A 322 -0.56 -1.62 9.00
C GLU A 322 0.16 -1.63 10.35
N MET A 323 -0.47 -1.13 11.41
CA MET A 323 0.06 -1.14 12.78
C MET A 323 0.28 -2.56 13.35
N GLU A 324 -0.39 -3.57 12.80
CA GLU A 324 -0.26 -4.96 13.26
C GLU A 324 0.97 -5.64 12.64
N ASN A 325 1.68 -4.94 11.75
CA ASN A 325 2.93 -5.39 11.14
C ASN A 325 2.79 -6.75 10.42
N LEU A 326 1.62 -6.97 9.82
CA LEU A 326 1.29 -8.15 9.02
C LEU A 326 1.21 -7.83 7.52
N GLY A 327 1.78 -6.70 7.09
CA GLY A 327 1.74 -6.22 5.71
C GLY A 327 0.86 -4.98 5.52
N ARG A 328 0.64 -4.61 4.27
CA ARG A 328 -0.13 -3.40 3.88
C ARG A 328 -1.49 -3.84 3.36
N LEU A 329 -2.56 -3.23 3.85
CA LEU A 329 -3.92 -3.59 3.46
C LEU A 329 -4.11 -3.48 1.93
N GLY A 330 -3.55 -2.43 1.33
CA GLY A 330 -3.62 -2.21 -0.11
C GLY A 330 -2.97 -3.34 -0.92
N HIS A 331 -1.83 -3.85 -0.48
CA HIS A 331 -1.16 -4.99 -1.14
C HIS A 331 -2.00 -6.28 -1.10
N ILE A 332 -2.63 -6.57 0.04
CA ILE A 332 -3.47 -7.76 0.18
C ILE A 332 -4.68 -7.68 -0.72
N LEU A 333 -5.39 -6.55 -0.67
CA LEU A 333 -6.64 -6.36 -1.39
C LEU A 333 -6.46 -6.21 -2.90
N SER A 334 -5.34 -5.63 -3.35
CA SER A 334 -5.07 -5.47 -4.78
C SER A 334 -4.41 -6.70 -5.42
N LEU A 335 -3.67 -7.50 -4.66
CA LEU A 335 -2.79 -8.50 -5.24
C LEU A 335 -2.70 -9.81 -4.45
N PHE A 336 -2.24 -9.80 -3.19
CA PHE A 336 -1.75 -11.05 -2.58
C PHE A 336 -2.85 -12.10 -2.39
N ARG A 337 -4.09 -11.70 -2.11
CA ARG A 337 -5.22 -12.63 -1.97
C ARG A 337 -5.57 -13.39 -3.26
N TYR A 338 -5.10 -12.92 -4.40
CA TYR A 338 -5.32 -13.52 -5.70
C TYR A 338 -4.23 -14.50 -6.12
N ILE A 339 -3.16 -14.60 -5.34
CA ILE A 339 -2.04 -15.50 -5.60
C ILE A 339 -2.13 -16.66 -4.61
N GLY A 340 -2.56 -17.83 -5.11
CA GLY A 340 -2.55 -19.08 -4.36
C GLY A 340 -1.13 -19.58 -4.09
N ASP A 341 -1.00 -20.65 -3.31
CA ASP A 341 0.32 -21.22 -2.99
C ASP A 341 1.05 -21.72 -4.23
N ASP A 342 0.30 -22.27 -5.19
CA ASP A 342 0.80 -22.74 -6.48
C ASP A 342 1.20 -21.61 -7.45
N GLY A 343 1.07 -20.36 -7.02
CA GLY A 343 1.35 -19.19 -7.84
C GLY A 343 0.31 -18.94 -8.92
N VAL A 344 0.56 -17.92 -9.73
CA VAL A 344 -0.29 -17.54 -10.87
C VAL A 344 0.56 -17.06 -12.06
N PRO A 345 0.09 -17.15 -13.31
CA PRO A 345 0.81 -16.60 -14.45
C PRO A 345 1.03 -15.08 -14.32
N LEU A 346 2.20 -14.61 -14.75
CA LEU A 346 2.58 -13.19 -14.73
C LEU A 346 1.57 -12.30 -15.46
N GLU A 347 0.95 -12.79 -16.54
CA GLU A 347 -0.11 -12.09 -17.25
C GLU A 347 -1.29 -11.69 -16.34
N THR A 348 -1.74 -12.62 -15.48
CA THR A 348 -2.87 -12.44 -14.56
C THR A 348 -2.63 -11.30 -13.59
N VAL A 349 -1.42 -11.22 -13.05
CA VAL A 349 -1.07 -10.19 -12.07
C VAL A 349 -0.65 -8.87 -12.73
N ARG A 350 -0.17 -8.90 -13.99
CA ARG A 350 0.07 -7.68 -14.77
C ARG A 350 -1.23 -6.91 -15.03
N SER A 351 -2.34 -7.61 -15.28
CA SER A 351 -3.65 -6.95 -15.43
C SER A 351 -4.16 -6.30 -14.13
N ALA A 352 -3.81 -6.85 -12.96
CA ALA A 352 -4.09 -6.23 -11.67
C ALA A 352 -3.21 -4.98 -11.40
N GLY A 353 -2.13 -4.82 -12.18
CA GLY A 353 -1.20 -3.71 -12.09
C GLY A 353 -0.10 -3.92 -11.05
N GLY A 354 0.95 -3.11 -11.14
CA GLY A 354 1.98 -3.06 -10.11
C GLY A 354 3.07 -4.14 -10.17
N ILE A 355 3.10 -5.01 -11.20
CA ILE A 355 4.19 -5.98 -11.44
C ILE A 355 4.70 -5.84 -12.88
N THR A 356 6.02 -5.73 -13.04
CA THR A 356 6.66 -5.55 -14.35
C THR A 356 7.42 -6.78 -14.82
N GLY A 357 7.69 -7.76 -13.96
CA GLY A 357 8.38 -9.00 -14.31
C GLY A 357 9.86 -8.81 -14.69
N ASN A 358 10.43 -7.64 -14.40
CA ASN A 358 11.82 -7.27 -14.66
C ASN A 358 12.59 -6.93 -13.37
N GLY A 359 12.03 -7.29 -12.22
CA GLY A 359 12.60 -7.03 -10.91
C GLY A 359 12.44 -5.59 -10.40
N ARG A 360 11.78 -4.70 -11.15
CA ARG A 360 11.72 -3.26 -10.83
C ARG A 360 10.42 -2.79 -10.22
N SER A 361 9.37 -3.61 -10.23
CA SER A 361 8.14 -3.23 -9.55
C SER A 361 8.31 -3.12 -8.05
N LEU A 362 7.32 -2.52 -7.37
CA LEU A 362 7.33 -2.41 -5.91
C LEU A 362 7.40 -3.80 -5.26
N HIS A 363 6.52 -4.72 -5.66
CA HIS A 363 6.45 -6.05 -5.05
C HIS A 363 7.71 -6.89 -5.30
N GLU A 364 8.32 -6.79 -6.48
CA GLU A 364 9.59 -7.46 -6.79
C GLU A 364 10.74 -6.89 -5.95
N ARG A 365 10.91 -5.56 -5.92
CA ARG A 365 12.02 -4.90 -5.18
C ARG A 365 11.94 -5.12 -3.68
N HIS A 366 10.73 -5.26 -3.15
CA HIS A 366 10.48 -5.53 -1.74
C HIS A 366 10.30 -7.02 -1.43
N MET A 367 10.63 -7.91 -2.37
CA MET A 367 10.60 -9.37 -2.17
C MET A 367 9.28 -9.86 -1.57
N ASN A 368 8.17 -9.21 -1.93
CA ASN A 368 6.83 -9.70 -1.60
C ASN A 368 6.42 -10.83 -2.54
N ILE A 369 6.99 -10.83 -3.75
CA ILE A 369 6.78 -11.86 -4.75
C ILE A 369 8.13 -12.29 -5.32
N VAL A 370 8.14 -13.49 -5.88
CA VAL A 370 9.22 -14.02 -6.69
C VAL A 370 8.65 -14.55 -7.99
N LEU A 371 9.46 -14.58 -9.04
CA LEU A 371 9.04 -15.01 -10.37
C LEU A 371 9.96 -16.10 -10.89
N GLU A 372 9.39 -17.00 -11.69
CA GLU A 372 10.17 -17.90 -12.51
C GLU A 372 11.17 -17.13 -13.39
N ARG A 373 12.32 -17.75 -13.63
CA ARG A 373 13.35 -17.20 -14.52
C ARG A 373 12.86 -17.23 -15.96
N GLY A 374 13.23 -16.21 -16.71
CA GLY A 374 12.91 -16.09 -18.12
C GLY A 374 12.98 -14.64 -18.59
N LYS A 375 12.63 -14.41 -19.85
CA LYS A 375 12.66 -13.06 -20.43
C LYS A 375 11.59 -12.19 -19.76
N PRO A 376 11.84 -10.89 -19.52
CA PRO A 376 10.80 -9.98 -19.02
C PRO A 376 9.51 -9.97 -19.85
N SER A 377 9.60 -10.24 -21.15
CA SER A 377 8.45 -10.33 -22.07
C SER A 377 7.66 -11.64 -21.96
N ASP A 378 8.18 -12.65 -21.28
CA ASP A 378 7.50 -13.93 -21.10
C ASP A 378 6.42 -13.79 -20.01
N ASN A 379 5.17 -13.83 -20.47
CA ASN A 379 3.95 -13.70 -19.67
C ASN A 379 3.51 -15.01 -19.01
N SER A 380 4.04 -16.15 -19.45
CA SER A 380 3.68 -17.47 -18.92
C SER A 380 4.39 -17.82 -17.62
N ARG A 381 5.45 -17.07 -17.28
CA ARG A 381 6.20 -17.24 -16.02
C ARG A 381 5.27 -17.16 -14.83
N THR A 382 5.43 -18.09 -13.90
CA THR A 382 4.65 -18.11 -12.66
C THR A 382 5.20 -17.12 -11.65
N VAL A 383 4.28 -16.46 -10.94
CA VAL A 383 4.52 -15.55 -9.83
C VAL A 383 4.07 -16.21 -8.55
N TYR A 384 4.97 -16.28 -7.57
CA TYR A 384 4.71 -16.84 -6.25
C TYR A 384 4.82 -15.74 -5.19
N LEU A 385 4.06 -15.88 -4.11
CA LEU A 385 4.25 -15.07 -2.91
C LEU A 385 5.49 -15.55 -2.14
N SER A 386 6.26 -14.59 -1.61
CA SER A 386 7.28 -14.90 -0.60
C SER A 386 6.63 -15.31 0.73
N PRO A 387 7.36 -15.94 1.67
CA PRO A 387 6.81 -16.31 2.99
C PRO A 387 6.13 -15.13 3.69
N LYS A 388 6.79 -13.96 3.72
CA LYS A 388 6.21 -12.72 4.25
C LYS A 388 4.85 -12.37 3.64
N ALA A 389 4.75 -12.43 2.31
CA ALA A 389 3.51 -12.06 1.63
C ALA A 389 2.42 -13.14 1.79
N ARG A 390 2.78 -14.43 1.86
CA ARG A 390 1.86 -15.52 2.20
C ARG A 390 1.29 -15.34 3.60
N ARG A 391 2.13 -15.10 4.61
CA ARG A 391 1.66 -14.79 5.97
C ARG A 391 0.73 -13.59 6.00
N ALA A 392 1.06 -12.54 5.25
CA ALA A 392 0.23 -11.35 5.14
C ALA A 392 -1.15 -11.66 4.53
N ARG A 393 -1.20 -12.52 3.49
CA ARG A 393 -2.43 -13.04 2.87
C ARG A 393 -3.24 -13.87 3.86
N ASP A 394 -2.60 -14.82 4.54
CA ASP A 394 -3.28 -15.82 5.37
C ASP A 394 -3.82 -15.22 6.67
N SER A 395 -3.16 -14.16 7.17
CA SER A 395 -3.59 -13.42 8.36
C SER A 395 -4.71 -12.41 8.08
N TYR A 396 -5.02 -12.14 6.81
CA TYR A 396 -5.91 -11.05 6.41
C TYR A 396 -7.30 -11.13 7.05
N SER A 397 -7.96 -12.28 6.92
CA SER A 397 -9.36 -12.42 7.36
C SER A 397 -9.51 -12.32 8.88
N SER A 398 -8.60 -12.92 9.65
CA SER A 398 -8.62 -12.80 11.12
C SER A 398 -8.33 -11.37 11.55
N LEU A 399 -7.37 -10.71 10.92
CA LEU A 399 -7.00 -9.34 11.29
C LEU A 399 -8.09 -8.32 10.97
N VAL A 400 -8.75 -8.43 9.82
CA VAL A 400 -9.92 -7.60 9.47
C VAL A 400 -11.03 -7.76 10.50
N TYR A 401 -11.32 -9.00 10.90
CA TYR A 401 -12.33 -9.27 11.92
C TYR A 401 -11.99 -8.61 13.25
N GLU A 402 -10.73 -8.69 13.68
CA GLU A 402 -10.28 -8.05 14.92
C GLU A 402 -10.40 -6.54 14.88
N ILE A 403 -9.96 -5.90 13.78
CA ILE A 403 -10.09 -4.45 13.61
C ILE A 403 -11.56 -4.04 13.64
N GLU A 404 -12.43 -4.74 12.92
CA GLU A 404 -13.86 -4.45 12.92
C GLU A 404 -14.50 -4.66 14.30
N SER A 405 -14.09 -5.67 15.04
CA SER A 405 -14.50 -5.88 16.43
C SER A 405 -14.07 -4.73 17.34
N ARG A 406 -12.83 -4.22 17.18
CA ARG A 406 -12.36 -3.03 17.89
C ARG A 406 -13.18 -1.79 17.51
N TRP A 407 -13.54 -1.65 16.25
CA TRP A 407 -14.39 -0.55 15.77
C TRP A 407 -15.81 -0.63 16.34
N ARG A 408 -16.42 -1.82 16.41
CA ARG A 408 -17.72 -2.02 17.10
C ARG A 408 -17.66 -1.58 18.56
N LYS A 409 -16.59 -1.93 19.27
CA LYS A 409 -16.39 -1.52 20.66
C LYS A 409 -16.17 -0.01 20.80
N ARG A 410 -15.40 0.60 19.90
CA ARG A 410 -15.02 2.01 19.97
C ARG A 410 -16.13 2.96 19.52
N TYR A 411 -16.79 2.66 18.41
CA TYR A 411 -17.77 3.55 17.77
C TYR A 411 -19.22 3.13 18.02
N GLY A 412 -19.44 1.93 18.57
CA GLY A 412 -20.76 1.37 18.81
C GLY A 412 -21.12 0.30 17.77
N ALA A 413 -21.70 -0.80 18.23
CA ALA A 413 -22.08 -1.93 17.36
C ALA A 413 -23.15 -1.53 16.35
N ASP A 414 -24.13 -0.71 16.75
CA ASP A 414 -25.18 -0.21 15.87
C ASP A 414 -24.62 0.65 14.73
N VAL A 415 -23.64 1.50 15.01
CA VAL A 415 -22.99 2.36 14.01
C VAL A 415 -22.28 1.53 12.95
N ILE A 416 -21.54 0.49 13.36
CA ILE A 416 -20.86 -0.42 12.43
C ILE A 416 -21.87 -1.27 11.66
N ARG A 417 -22.96 -1.72 12.29
CA ARG A 417 -24.04 -2.43 11.59
C ARG A 417 -24.65 -1.53 10.52
N ASP A 418 -25.06 -0.32 10.87
CA ASP A 418 -25.71 0.62 9.95
C ASP A 418 -24.79 1.01 8.79
N LEU A 419 -23.48 1.16 9.05
CA LEU A 419 -22.46 1.33 8.02
C LEU A 419 -22.44 0.15 7.04
N ARG A 420 -22.36 -1.09 7.57
CA ARG A 420 -22.31 -2.30 6.75
C ARG A 420 -23.58 -2.48 5.94
N ASP A 421 -24.74 -2.43 6.58
CA ASP A 421 -26.04 -2.62 5.93
C ASP A 421 -26.23 -1.61 4.78
N SER A 422 -25.78 -0.37 4.97
CA SER A 422 -25.84 0.67 3.94
C SER A 422 -24.88 0.37 2.79
N LEU A 423 -23.63 -0.01 3.07
CA LEU A 423 -22.63 -0.33 2.03
C LEU A 423 -23.00 -1.60 1.25
N GLU A 424 -23.46 -2.66 1.93
CA GLU A 424 -23.90 -3.91 1.30
C GLU A 424 -25.18 -3.72 0.47
N SER A 425 -26.05 -2.80 0.88
CA SER A 425 -27.22 -2.43 0.09
C SER A 425 -26.82 -1.65 -1.16
N LEU A 426 -25.89 -0.70 -1.03
CA LEU A 426 -25.39 0.10 -2.15
C LEU A 426 -24.53 -0.70 -3.12
N SER A 427 -23.83 -1.74 -2.66
CA SER A 427 -22.95 -2.57 -3.49
C SER A 427 -23.66 -3.29 -4.62
N LYS A 428 -24.97 -3.52 -4.47
CA LYS A 428 -25.83 -4.09 -5.51
C LYS A 428 -25.93 -3.22 -6.77
N PHE A 429 -25.61 -1.93 -6.66
CA PHE A 429 -25.68 -0.96 -7.76
C PHE A 429 -24.32 -0.62 -8.37
N TRP A 430 -23.22 -1.08 -7.78
CA TRP A 430 -21.88 -0.78 -8.27
C TRP A 430 -21.45 -1.73 -9.40
N PRO A 431 -20.52 -1.31 -10.27
CA PRO A 431 -19.91 -2.20 -11.25
C PRO A 431 -19.30 -3.45 -10.59
N LYS A 432 -19.48 -4.61 -11.22
CA LYS A 432 -18.98 -5.90 -10.70
C LYS A 432 -17.45 -5.97 -10.65
N ASP A 433 -16.78 -5.12 -11.41
CA ASP A 433 -15.33 -5.01 -11.56
C ASP A 433 -14.73 -3.88 -10.70
N CYS A 434 -15.46 -3.39 -9.69
CA CYS A 434 -14.89 -2.45 -8.72
C CYS A 434 -13.66 -3.09 -8.02
N PRO A 435 -12.49 -2.44 -8.05
CA PRO A 435 -11.30 -2.93 -7.35
C PRO A 435 -11.52 -2.92 -5.84
N ASP A 436 -11.06 -3.97 -5.16
CA ASP A 436 -11.19 -4.09 -3.69
C ASP A 436 -10.35 -3.09 -2.91
N TYR A 437 -9.45 -2.37 -3.58
CA TYR A 437 -8.72 -1.25 -3.00
C TYR A 437 -8.52 -0.13 -4.01
N PRO A 438 -8.71 1.15 -3.63
CA PRO A 438 -8.46 2.27 -4.53
C PRO A 438 -6.97 2.38 -4.79
N ASN A 439 -6.58 2.73 -6.02
CA ASN A 439 -5.19 2.97 -6.30
C ASN A 439 -4.72 4.28 -5.64
N SER A 440 -3.95 4.14 -4.55
CA SER A 440 -3.54 5.26 -3.69
C SER A 440 -2.37 6.08 -4.25
N THR A 441 -1.72 5.64 -5.34
CA THR A 441 -0.49 6.26 -5.88
C THR A 441 -0.56 6.62 -7.37
N ARG A 442 -1.51 6.07 -8.14
CA ARG A 442 -1.63 6.30 -9.59
C ARG A 442 -1.74 7.77 -9.96
N TRP A 443 -2.46 8.54 -9.14
CA TRP A 443 -2.65 9.98 -9.33
C TRP A 443 -1.35 10.80 -9.15
N MET A 444 -0.29 10.20 -8.60
CA MET A 444 1.03 10.82 -8.44
C MET A 444 1.97 10.56 -9.63
N SER A 445 1.63 9.66 -10.57
CA SER A 445 2.57 9.26 -11.61
C SER A 445 2.39 10.10 -12.88
N PRO A 446 3.41 10.88 -13.31
CA PRO A 446 3.36 11.64 -14.57
C PRO A 446 3.22 10.75 -15.81
N TRP A 447 3.70 9.51 -15.73
CA TRP A 447 3.72 8.52 -16.82
C TRP A 447 2.34 7.95 -17.16
N PHE A 448 1.32 8.20 -16.33
CA PHE A 448 -0.07 7.79 -16.57
C PHE A 448 -0.98 8.97 -16.87
N SER A 449 -0.42 10.12 -17.28
CA SER A 449 -1.23 11.18 -17.86
C SER A 449 -1.90 10.63 -19.13
N PRO A 450 -3.23 10.46 -19.18
CA PRO A 450 -3.92 10.21 -20.44
C PRO A 450 -3.85 11.44 -21.38
N TYR A 451 -3.24 12.54 -20.93
CA TYR A 451 -3.18 13.83 -21.62
C TYR A 451 -1.85 14.10 -22.34
N ARG A 452 -0.98 13.09 -22.51
CA ARG A 452 0.07 13.12 -23.53
C ARG A 452 -0.27 12.13 -24.65
N VAL A 453 -1.32 12.47 -25.40
CA VAL A 453 -1.53 11.97 -26.77
C VAL A 453 -1.14 13.09 -27.72
#